data_AF-A0A7S0FAS9-F1
#
_entry.id   AF-A0A7S0FAS9-F1
#
_cell.length_a   1.000
_cell.length_b   1.000
_cell.length_c   1.000
_cell.angle_alpha   90.00
_cell.angle_beta   90.00
_cell.angle_gamma   90.00
#
_symmetry.space_group_name_H-M   'P 1'
#
loop_
_entity.id
_entity.type
_entity.pdbx_description
1 polymer ?
#
loop_
_entity_poly.entity_id
_entity_poly.type
_entity_poly.pdbx_seq_one_letter_code
_entity_poly.pdbx_strand_id
1 'polypeptide(L)'
;VTLPNVRYVVDTGKEKRRRYRASSGVSSFEIDRISKASADQRAGRAGRLGPGHAYRLYSSAAYENHFMQFAPIAMLHTPMDPVLLLLAFLGVPHLDVFPWPTPPSTEAVTAAVRRLRALGAIVDDGKEGASGVSSVRCTRLGFRLAAIPVAPRYAKILLSAVTLSQQAEAGAGLVGHACALVAALSVGNLASWESVGGEDLDGRASGQAVEHELVRAQREAQRRIREAQEKEAPRWSQLRDDMDGLLWLMGGYSWALAGGEQAAEAFCQANRVNARQISEAHSLMQQLATLLQRRLSLEAVGIELETPLQPKPPTPAQAQKLRECLAEGLVDHVAVACPDLGRGAYACADLGKEVPVFVHNSSNVFRYRPRPTVLVFNEIISSTKHFMRDCIGVDPLLLARRAASGECPLLRLGEFLAVPAPRYLKDQDSVLAFGSPRYVPLDFALPTVEVPVPATSIFRYKVFAKALLEGEVLTGFPQQNTQLLARPSLVLHAPSNPRVSGVVGPLWEHKVGSRTQLLQRWAVDSRFLLEGYLKWLPSSLHTDVRITWPPAGAGARRA
;
A
#
# COMPACT_ATOMS: atom_id res chain seq x y z
N VAL A 1 -5.97 7.76 -34.34
CA VAL A 1 -5.43 7.37 -35.66
C VAL A 1 -6.29 7.99 -36.74
N THR A 2 -5.68 8.49 -37.81
CA THR A 2 -6.43 8.97 -38.97
C THR A 2 -5.98 8.14 -40.17
N LEU A 3 -6.91 7.39 -40.77
CA LEU A 3 -6.60 6.50 -41.88
C LEU A 3 -6.86 7.25 -43.19
N PRO A 4 -5.90 7.33 -44.12
CA PRO A 4 -6.15 7.87 -45.45
C PRO A 4 -7.09 6.95 -46.23
N ASN A 5 -7.78 7.49 -47.23
CA ASN A 5 -8.62 6.74 -48.19
C ASN A 5 -9.80 5.96 -47.60
N VAL A 6 -10.20 6.22 -46.35
CA VAL A 6 -11.46 5.70 -45.81
C VAL A 6 -12.62 6.50 -46.43
N ARG A 7 -13.49 5.80 -47.17
CA ARG A 7 -14.68 6.37 -47.84
C ARG A 7 -16.00 5.90 -47.25
N TYR A 8 -15.98 4.79 -46.52
CA TYR A 8 -17.17 4.16 -45.95
C TYR A 8 -16.91 3.88 -44.48
N VAL A 9 -17.83 4.31 -43.63
CA VAL A 9 -17.82 4.02 -42.19
C VAL A 9 -19.13 3.34 -41.84
N VAL A 10 -19.04 2.23 -41.11
CA VAL A 10 -20.20 1.59 -40.50
C VAL A 10 -20.13 1.86 -39.00
N ASP A 11 -21.12 2.60 -38.48
CA ASP A 11 -21.15 3.03 -37.09
C ASP A 11 -22.13 2.17 -36.27
N THR A 12 -21.58 1.44 -35.31
CA THR A 12 -22.34 0.59 -34.38
C THR A 12 -23.21 1.38 -33.41
N GLY A 13 -22.95 2.68 -33.22
CA GLY A 13 -23.65 3.51 -32.25
C GLY A 13 -23.31 3.20 -30.79
N LYS A 14 -22.33 2.34 -30.55
CA LYS A 14 -21.90 1.91 -29.21
C LYS A 14 -20.42 2.18 -28.96
N GLU A 15 -20.05 2.29 -27.71
CA GLU A 15 -18.68 2.37 -27.22
C GLU A 15 -18.51 1.55 -25.95
N LYS A 16 -17.30 1.02 -25.74
CA LYS A 16 -16.92 0.37 -24.48
C LYS A 16 -16.25 1.42 -23.60
N ARG A 17 -16.83 1.72 -22.44
CA ARG A 17 -16.30 2.70 -21.49
C ARG A 17 -15.91 1.99 -20.20
N ARG A 18 -14.76 2.38 -19.63
CA ARG A 18 -14.38 2.03 -18.27
C ARG A 18 -15.16 2.93 -17.30
N ARG A 19 -15.89 2.35 -16.36
CA ARG A 19 -16.58 3.08 -15.30
C ARG A 19 -15.93 2.75 -13.96
N TYR A 20 -15.57 3.78 -13.22
CA TYR A 20 -15.06 3.67 -11.86
C TYR A 20 -16.15 4.02 -10.86
N ARG A 21 -16.38 3.16 -9.88
CA ARG A 21 -17.31 3.42 -8.78
C ARG A 21 -16.51 3.90 -7.56
N ALA A 22 -16.67 5.16 -7.19
CA ALA A 22 -15.88 5.77 -6.11
C ALA A 22 -16.11 5.13 -4.73
N SER A 23 -17.34 4.69 -4.44
CA SER A 23 -17.69 4.10 -3.15
C SER A 23 -16.96 2.78 -2.90
N SER A 24 -16.82 1.95 -3.93
CA SER A 24 -16.20 0.62 -3.83
C SER A 24 -14.81 0.53 -4.45
N GLY A 25 -14.27 1.59 -5.04
CA GLY A 25 -12.97 1.55 -5.73
C GLY A 25 -12.88 0.62 -6.95
N VAL A 26 -14.00 0.04 -7.39
CA VAL A 26 -14.04 -0.98 -8.45
C VAL A 26 -14.22 -0.34 -9.82
N SER A 27 -13.52 -0.88 -10.81
CA SER A 27 -13.74 -0.54 -12.22
C SER A 27 -14.55 -1.62 -12.93
N SER A 28 -15.48 -1.24 -13.79
CA SER A 28 -16.17 -2.13 -14.74
C SER A 28 -15.95 -1.64 -16.17
N PHE A 29 -16.12 -2.53 -17.15
CA PHE A 29 -16.24 -2.12 -18.54
C PHE A 29 -17.67 -2.32 -19.01
N GLU A 30 -18.32 -1.24 -19.41
CA GLU A 30 -19.71 -1.23 -19.82
C GLU A 30 -19.83 -0.80 -21.29
N ILE A 31 -20.82 -1.36 -21.98
CA ILE A 31 -21.13 -1.00 -23.36
C ILE A 31 -22.22 0.06 -23.31
N ASP A 32 -21.86 1.28 -23.66
CA ASP A 32 -22.75 2.43 -23.70
C ASP A 32 -23.09 2.83 -25.13
N ARG A 33 -24.17 3.61 -25.28
CA ARG A 33 -24.41 4.36 -26.52
C ARG A 33 -23.41 5.50 -26.63
N ILE A 34 -23.01 5.81 -27.85
CA ILE A 34 -22.16 6.98 -28.12
C ILE A 34 -22.96 8.28 -28.01
N SER A 35 -22.26 9.40 -27.88
CA SER A 35 -22.86 10.73 -28.02
C SER A 35 -23.07 11.11 -29.49
N LYS A 36 -23.95 12.08 -29.74
CA LYS A 36 -24.16 12.68 -31.06
C LYS A 36 -22.84 13.22 -31.63
N ALA A 37 -22.08 13.95 -30.80
CA ALA A 37 -20.76 14.44 -31.17
C ALA A 37 -19.78 13.31 -31.58
N SER A 38 -19.81 12.16 -30.92
CA SER A 38 -18.98 11.00 -31.27
C SER A 38 -19.45 10.35 -32.58
N ALA A 39 -20.75 10.21 -32.79
CA ALA A 39 -21.34 9.73 -34.04
C ALA A 39 -20.95 10.63 -35.23
N ASP A 40 -20.96 11.95 -35.04
CA ASP A 40 -20.60 12.93 -36.06
C ASP A 40 -19.08 12.89 -36.33
N GLN A 41 -18.26 12.75 -35.28
CA GLN A 41 -16.82 12.54 -35.44
C GLN A 41 -16.50 11.24 -36.20
N ARG A 42 -17.24 10.16 -35.94
CA ARG A 42 -17.12 8.88 -36.66
C ARG A 42 -17.52 9.04 -38.12
N ALA A 43 -18.64 9.70 -38.41
CA ALA A 43 -19.09 9.98 -39.77
C ALA A 43 -18.06 10.81 -40.55
N GLY A 44 -17.46 11.82 -39.90
CA GLY A 44 -16.39 12.64 -40.48
C GLY A 44 -15.14 11.86 -40.89
N ARG A 45 -14.93 10.63 -40.40
CA ARG A 45 -13.83 9.76 -40.86
C ARG A 45 -13.98 9.30 -42.30
N ALA A 46 -15.22 9.20 -42.82
CA ALA A 46 -15.49 8.82 -44.21
C ALA A 46 -15.21 9.95 -45.21
N GLY A 47 -15.34 11.21 -44.78
CA GLY A 47 -15.31 12.39 -45.65
C GLY A 47 -13.96 13.12 -45.72
N ARG A 48 -12.84 12.48 -45.36
CA ARG A 48 -11.59 13.22 -45.09
C ARG A 48 -10.90 13.77 -46.34
N LEU A 49 -10.76 12.96 -47.38
CA LEU A 49 -10.06 13.31 -48.64
C LEU A 49 -11.05 13.48 -49.80
N GLY A 50 -12.33 13.65 -49.49
CA GLY A 50 -13.41 13.83 -50.46
C GLY A 50 -14.70 13.17 -49.97
N PRO A 51 -15.73 13.07 -50.84
CA PRO A 51 -17.03 12.52 -50.46
C PRO A 51 -16.93 11.10 -49.89
N GLY A 52 -17.69 10.82 -48.83
CA GLY A 52 -17.77 9.50 -48.21
C GLY A 52 -19.13 9.29 -47.55
N HIS A 53 -19.45 8.02 -47.26
CA HIS A 53 -20.72 7.62 -46.69
C HIS A 53 -20.53 7.02 -45.30
N ALA A 54 -21.41 7.42 -44.36
CA ALA A 54 -21.48 6.85 -43.02
C ALA A 54 -22.81 6.12 -42.85
N TYR A 55 -22.76 4.80 -42.67
CA TYR A 55 -23.92 3.96 -42.41
C TYR A 55 -24.08 3.77 -40.91
N ARG A 56 -25.15 4.32 -40.33
CA ARG A 56 -25.46 4.23 -38.90
C ARG A 56 -26.37 3.02 -38.65
N LEU A 57 -25.98 2.12 -37.75
CA LEU A 57 -26.75 0.92 -37.39
C LEU A 57 -27.86 1.20 -36.36
N TYR A 58 -28.39 2.42 -36.34
CA TYR A 58 -29.41 2.91 -35.42
C TYR A 58 -30.34 3.88 -36.15
N SER A 59 -31.61 3.93 -35.74
CA SER A 59 -32.61 4.78 -36.39
C SER A 59 -32.39 6.26 -36.08
N SER A 60 -32.91 7.14 -36.94
CA SER A 60 -32.96 8.58 -36.69
C SER A 60 -33.66 8.90 -35.37
N ALA A 61 -34.78 8.25 -35.09
CA ALA A 61 -35.50 8.39 -33.83
C ALA A 61 -34.64 8.01 -32.62
N ALA A 62 -33.83 6.94 -32.71
CA ALA A 62 -32.94 6.56 -31.62
C ALA A 62 -31.80 7.58 -31.43
N TYR A 63 -31.24 8.08 -32.54
CA TYR A 63 -30.23 9.15 -32.49
C TYR A 63 -30.79 10.40 -31.81
N GLU A 64 -32.02 10.84 -32.14
CA GLU A 64 -32.54 12.08 -31.54
C GLU A 64 -33.04 11.94 -30.11
N ASN A 65 -33.70 10.84 -29.77
CA ASN A 65 -34.37 10.69 -28.49
C ASN A 65 -33.52 10.02 -27.41
N HIS A 66 -32.46 9.28 -27.77
CA HIS A 66 -31.71 8.46 -26.83
C HIS A 66 -30.21 8.76 -26.74
N PHE A 67 -29.64 9.51 -27.68
CA PHE A 67 -28.21 9.82 -27.67
C PHE A 67 -28.00 11.17 -27.00
N MET A 68 -27.08 11.24 -26.05
CA MET A 68 -26.67 12.51 -25.45
C MET A 68 -25.90 13.35 -26.47
N GLN A 69 -26.04 14.68 -26.40
CA GLN A 69 -25.32 15.58 -27.31
C GLN A 69 -23.80 15.41 -27.19
N PHE A 70 -23.30 15.38 -25.96
CA PHE A 70 -21.87 15.25 -25.64
C PHE A 70 -21.61 14.03 -24.77
N ALA A 71 -20.39 13.50 -24.84
CA ALA A 71 -19.97 12.40 -23.99
C ALA A 71 -19.73 12.91 -22.55
N PRO A 72 -19.97 12.09 -21.52
CA PRO A 72 -19.64 12.45 -20.15
C PRO A 72 -18.13 12.67 -19.98
N ILE A 73 -17.76 13.53 -19.05
CA ILE A 73 -16.37 13.93 -18.82
C ILE A 73 -15.58 12.76 -18.22
N ALA A 74 -14.45 12.41 -18.85
CA ALA A 74 -13.64 11.26 -18.47
C ALA A 74 -13.14 11.31 -17.01
N MET A 75 -12.79 12.50 -16.51
CA MET A 75 -12.30 12.71 -15.15
C MET A 75 -13.28 12.19 -14.08
N LEU A 76 -14.59 12.29 -14.33
CA LEU A 76 -15.65 11.82 -13.42
C LEU A 76 -15.72 10.29 -13.29
N HIS A 77 -15.04 9.56 -14.19
CA HIS A 77 -15.03 8.09 -14.24
C HIS A 77 -13.64 7.50 -13.95
N THR A 78 -12.75 8.29 -13.35
CA THR A 78 -11.41 7.87 -12.93
C THR A 78 -11.16 8.24 -11.46
N PRO A 79 -10.25 7.57 -10.75
CA PRO A 79 -9.86 7.96 -9.41
C PRO A 79 -9.36 9.42 -9.37
N MET A 80 -9.93 10.23 -8.47
CA MET A 80 -9.64 11.67 -8.39
C MET A 80 -8.38 12.02 -7.60
N ASP A 81 -7.69 11.02 -7.05
CA ASP A 81 -6.53 11.16 -6.17
C ASP A 81 -5.45 12.08 -6.74
N PRO A 82 -5.02 11.96 -8.02
CA PRO A 82 -3.98 12.82 -8.55
C PRO A 82 -4.43 14.29 -8.65
N VAL A 83 -5.68 14.51 -9.04
CA VAL A 83 -6.24 15.88 -9.20
C VAL A 83 -6.40 16.54 -7.84
N LEU A 84 -6.96 15.84 -6.85
CA LEU A 84 -7.14 16.40 -5.51
C LEU A 84 -5.81 16.63 -4.79
N LEU A 85 -4.83 15.75 -4.98
CA LEU A 85 -3.48 15.98 -4.43
C LEU A 85 -2.83 17.21 -5.07
N LEU A 86 -3.00 17.42 -6.38
CA LEU A 86 -2.50 18.61 -7.05
C LEU A 86 -3.16 19.89 -6.51
N LEU A 87 -4.48 19.89 -6.32
CA LEU A 87 -5.19 21.03 -5.73
C LEU A 87 -4.72 21.33 -4.31
N ALA A 88 -4.54 20.30 -3.48
CA ALA A 88 -4.00 20.45 -2.14
C ALA A 88 -2.55 20.95 -2.15
N PHE A 89 -1.73 20.50 -3.10
CA PHE A 89 -0.36 21.00 -3.32
C PHE A 89 -0.34 22.49 -3.70
N LEU A 90 -1.31 22.94 -4.50
CA LEU A 90 -1.49 24.35 -4.85
C LEU A 90 -2.08 25.22 -3.72
N GLY A 91 -2.38 24.61 -2.56
CA GLY A 91 -2.89 25.32 -1.38
C GLY A 91 -4.39 25.58 -1.41
N VAL A 92 -5.17 24.85 -2.22
CA VAL A 92 -6.63 24.93 -2.20
C VAL A 92 -7.18 24.11 -1.01
N PRO A 93 -7.78 24.74 0.01
CA PRO A 93 -8.17 24.05 1.24
C PRO A 93 -9.53 23.35 1.14
N HIS A 94 -10.47 23.92 0.38
CA HIS A 94 -11.83 23.42 0.18
C HIS A 94 -11.97 22.82 -1.22
N LEU A 95 -11.75 21.50 -1.32
CA LEU A 95 -11.76 20.77 -2.58
C LEU A 95 -13.18 20.62 -3.17
N ASP A 96 -14.19 20.72 -2.31
CA ASP A 96 -15.61 20.70 -2.60
C ASP A 96 -16.13 22.02 -3.21
N VAL A 97 -15.52 23.16 -2.86
CA VAL A 97 -15.91 24.50 -3.35
C VAL A 97 -15.08 24.93 -4.57
N PHE A 98 -14.20 24.06 -5.08
CA PHE A 98 -13.41 24.37 -6.27
C PHE A 98 -14.33 24.60 -7.50
N PRO A 99 -14.09 25.64 -8.33
CA PRO A 99 -14.95 26.00 -9.46
C PRO A 99 -14.78 25.03 -10.65
N TRP A 100 -15.31 23.82 -10.53
CA TRP A 100 -15.27 22.80 -11.58
C TRP A 100 -16.14 23.19 -12.78
N PRO A 101 -15.70 22.98 -14.04
CA PRO A 101 -16.57 23.08 -15.21
C PRO A 101 -17.77 22.14 -15.13
N THR A 102 -17.56 20.97 -14.53
CA THR A 102 -18.62 20.05 -14.11
C THR A 102 -18.14 19.38 -12.82
N PRO A 103 -18.86 19.59 -11.71
CA PRO A 103 -18.40 19.14 -10.41
C PRO A 103 -18.42 17.60 -10.30
N PRO A 104 -17.43 17.00 -9.61
CA PRO A 104 -17.48 15.60 -9.23
C PRO A 104 -18.55 15.35 -8.17
N SER A 105 -18.96 14.09 -8.03
CA SER A 105 -19.84 13.71 -6.92
C SER A 105 -19.12 13.87 -5.58
N THR A 106 -19.88 14.22 -4.53
CA THR A 106 -19.36 14.31 -3.16
C THR A 106 -18.69 13.00 -2.74
N GLU A 107 -19.27 11.86 -3.11
CA GLU A 107 -18.71 10.53 -2.86
C GLU A 107 -17.31 10.35 -3.47
N ALA A 108 -17.09 10.82 -4.70
CA ALA A 108 -15.79 10.73 -5.37
C ALA A 108 -14.72 11.57 -4.65
N VAL A 109 -15.10 12.78 -4.21
CA VAL A 109 -14.21 13.65 -3.43
C VAL A 109 -13.88 13.03 -2.08
N THR A 110 -14.89 12.60 -1.32
CA THR A 110 -14.70 11.97 0.00
C THR A 110 -13.85 10.70 -0.09
N ALA A 111 -14.09 9.85 -1.09
CA ALA A 111 -13.32 8.62 -1.29
C ALA A 111 -11.85 8.90 -1.62
N ALA A 112 -11.56 9.88 -2.48
CA ALA A 112 -10.20 10.27 -2.81
C ALA A 112 -9.49 10.94 -1.62
N VAL A 113 -10.17 11.80 -0.85
CA VAL A 113 -9.63 12.37 0.40
C VAL A 113 -9.27 11.27 1.39
N ARG A 114 -10.14 10.26 1.58
CA ARG A 114 -9.86 9.10 2.44
C ARG A 114 -8.60 8.36 2.01
N ARG A 115 -8.42 8.09 0.70
CA ARG A 115 -7.22 7.41 0.18
C ARG A 115 -5.96 8.25 0.33
N LEU A 116 -6.02 9.56 0.03
CA LEU A 116 -4.88 10.46 0.21
C LEU A 116 -4.47 10.59 1.69
N ARG A 117 -5.43 10.59 2.64
CA ARG A 117 -5.13 10.50 4.07
C ARG A 117 -4.48 9.17 4.43
N ALA A 118 -4.97 8.05 3.89
CA ALA A 118 -4.37 6.73 4.11
C ALA A 118 -2.92 6.63 3.62
N LEU A 119 -2.60 7.34 2.54
CA LEU A 119 -1.23 7.48 2.04
C LEU A 119 -0.36 8.44 2.86
N GLY A 120 -0.95 9.24 3.76
CA GLY A 120 -0.28 10.30 4.51
C GLY A 120 0.02 11.56 3.70
N ALA A 121 -0.63 11.72 2.53
CA ALA A 121 -0.39 12.83 1.61
C ALA A 121 -1.08 14.13 2.07
N ILE A 122 -2.20 14.02 2.76
CA ILE A 122 -2.98 15.16 3.29
C ILE A 122 -3.38 14.92 4.74
N VAL A 123 -3.61 16.00 5.47
CA VAL A 123 -4.13 16.02 6.85
C VAL A 123 -5.26 17.03 6.95
N ASP A 124 -6.13 16.86 7.95
CA ASP A 124 -7.20 17.82 8.22
C ASP A 124 -6.62 19.08 8.87
N ASP A 125 -7.03 20.26 8.40
CA ASP A 125 -6.57 21.56 8.89
C ASP A 125 -7.42 22.10 10.07
N GLY A 126 -8.32 21.26 10.60
CA GLY A 126 -9.15 21.58 11.78
C GLY A 126 -10.26 22.61 11.56
N LYS A 127 -10.44 23.12 10.35
CA LYS A 127 -11.54 24.04 9.98
C LYS A 127 -12.63 23.25 9.26
N GLU A 128 -13.85 23.32 9.78
CA GLU A 128 -15.01 22.74 9.11
C GLU A 128 -15.36 23.56 7.86
N GLY A 129 -15.48 22.89 6.70
CA GLY A 129 -16.00 23.50 5.48
C GLY A 129 -17.53 23.60 5.51
N ALA A 130 -18.09 24.52 4.71
CA ALA A 130 -19.53 24.78 4.63
C ALA A 130 -20.40 23.57 4.21
N SER A 131 -19.79 22.51 3.67
CA SER A 131 -20.46 21.29 3.18
C SER A 131 -20.33 20.07 4.13
N GLY A 132 -19.66 20.21 5.27
CA GLY A 132 -19.29 19.08 6.15
C GLY A 132 -18.03 18.32 5.73
N VAL A 133 -17.39 18.70 4.61
CA VAL A 133 -16.04 18.22 4.23
C VAL A 133 -15.00 19.09 4.93
N SER A 134 -14.18 18.49 5.81
CA SER A 134 -13.10 19.19 6.51
C SER A 134 -12.09 19.78 5.52
N SER A 135 -11.63 21.01 5.77
CA SER A 135 -10.54 21.61 4.99
C SER A 135 -9.29 20.73 5.10
N VAL A 136 -8.61 20.50 3.98
CA VAL A 136 -7.42 19.65 3.93
C VAL A 136 -6.17 20.46 3.66
N ARG A 137 -5.05 20.01 4.23
CA ARG A 137 -3.72 20.57 4.00
C ARG A 137 -2.76 19.48 3.52
N CYS A 138 -1.97 19.81 2.50
CA CYS A 138 -0.93 18.92 1.99
C CYS A 138 0.20 18.74 3.03
N THR A 139 0.63 17.50 3.25
CA THR A 139 1.76 17.18 4.14
C THR A 139 3.09 17.31 3.38
N ARG A 140 4.22 17.35 4.10
CA ARG A 140 5.55 17.31 3.46
C ARG A 140 5.73 16.07 2.57
N LEU A 141 5.15 14.93 2.94
CA LEU A 141 5.09 13.75 2.10
C LEU A 141 4.23 14.02 0.85
N GLY A 142 3.03 14.57 1.03
CA GLY A 142 2.14 14.95 -0.08
C GLY A 142 2.79 15.89 -1.10
N PHE A 143 3.57 16.88 -0.65
CA PHE A 143 4.37 17.75 -1.53
C PHE A 143 5.35 16.95 -2.40
N ARG A 144 6.03 15.96 -1.83
CA ARG A 144 6.96 15.10 -2.58
C ARG A 144 6.23 14.15 -3.52
N LEU A 145 5.07 13.63 -3.12
CA LEU A 145 4.24 12.76 -3.96
C LEU A 145 3.71 13.52 -5.18
N ALA A 146 3.23 14.74 -5.00
CA ALA A 146 2.70 15.59 -6.06
C ALA A 146 3.75 15.99 -7.11
N ALA A 147 5.03 15.99 -6.74
CA ALA A 147 6.14 16.34 -7.64
C ALA A 147 6.48 15.24 -8.66
N ILE A 148 5.98 14.01 -8.47
CA ILE A 148 6.24 12.88 -9.37
C ILE A 148 5.00 12.68 -10.27
N PRO A 149 5.14 12.65 -11.61
CA PRO A 149 4.02 12.64 -12.55
C PRO A 149 3.38 11.25 -12.73
N VAL A 150 3.00 10.62 -11.62
CA VAL A 150 2.31 9.32 -11.56
C VAL A 150 1.23 9.37 -10.49
N ALA A 151 0.39 8.32 -10.41
CA ALA A 151 -0.59 8.23 -9.33
C ALA A 151 0.08 8.32 -7.94
N PRO A 152 -0.54 8.96 -6.92
CA PRO A 152 0.08 9.16 -5.61
C PRO A 152 0.60 7.88 -4.95
N ARG A 153 -0.08 6.75 -5.19
CA ARG A 153 0.31 5.41 -4.72
C ARG A 153 1.65 4.98 -5.29
N TYR A 154 1.84 5.17 -6.60
CA TYR A 154 3.08 4.85 -7.28
C TYR A 154 4.20 5.83 -6.93
N ALA A 155 3.89 7.12 -6.78
CA ALA A 155 4.85 8.10 -6.27
C ALA A 155 5.37 7.70 -4.89
N LYS A 156 4.50 7.14 -4.03
CA LYS A 156 4.89 6.62 -2.72
C LYS A 156 5.85 5.45 -2.86
N ILE A 157 5.56 4.45 -3.70
CA ILE A 157 6.47 3.32 -3.99
C ILE A 157 7.87 3.81 -4.38
N LEU A 158 7.97 4.83 -5.24
CA LEU A 158 9.26 5.38 -5.68
C LEU A 158 10.01 6.07 -4.53
N LEU A 159 9.32 6.89 -3.73
CA LEU A 159 9.94 7.55 -2.57
C LEU A 159 10.37 6.54 -1.48
N SER A 160 9.60 5.47 -1.30
CA SER A 160 9.94 4.35 -0.43
C SER A 160 11.21 3.65 -0.89
N ALA A 161 11.33 3.40 -2.20
CA ALA A 161 12.52 2.78 -2.77
C ALA A 161 13.76 3.66 -2.57
N VAL A 162 13.64 4.98 -2.74
CA VAL A 162 14.72 5.93 -2.46
C VAL A 162 15.13 5.88 -0.99
N THR A 163 14.16 5.86 -0.07
CA THR A 163 14.43 5.84 1.38
C THR A 163 15.08 4.54 1.82
N LEU A 164 14.59 3.38 1.35
CA LEU A 164 15.15 2.08 1.68
C LEU A 164 16.53 1.88 1.05
N SER A 165 16.78 2.47 -0.13
CA SER A 165 18.10 2.43 -0.76
C SER A 165 19.17 3.17 0.04
N GLN A 166 18.80 4.16 0.87
CA GLN A 166 19.73 4.88 1.76
C GLN A 166 20.10 4.08 3.00
N GLN A 167 19.16 3.24 3.46
CA GLN A 167 19.29 2.50 4.71
C GLN A 167 19.94 1.13 4.54
N ALA A 168 19.92 0.58 3.33
CA ALA A 168 20.36 -0.77 3.05
C ALA A 168 21.69 -0.81 2.28
N GLU A 169 22.63 -1.64 2.74
CA GLU A 169 23.87 -1.96 2.00
C GLU A 169 23.59 -2.56 0.61
N ALA A 170 22.43 -3.20 0.43
CA ALA A 170 21.95 -3.77 -0.84
C ALA A 170 21.11 -2.80 -1.70
N GLY A 171 21.18 -1.48 -1.45
CA GLY A 171 20.36 -0.46 -2.11
C GLY A 171 20.63 -0.26 -3.61
N ALA A 172 21.79 -0.67 -4.11
CA ALA A 172 22.18 -0.47 -5.51
C ALA A 172 21.12 -1.04 -6.48
N GLY A 173 20.60 -0.21 -7.38
CA GLY A 173 19.61 -0.60 -8.38
C GLY A 173 18.15 -0.69 -7.91
N LEU A 174 17.86 -0.63 -6.60
CA LEU A 174 16.49 -0.76 -6.06
C LEU A 174 15.52 0.28 -6.65
N VAL A 175 15.99 1.52 -6.77
CA VAL A 175 15.22 2.63 -7.37
C VAL A 175 14.94 2.36 -8.86
N GLY A 176 15.90 1.78 -9.59
CA GLY A 176 15.72 1.36 -10.99
C GLY A 176 14.65 0.28 -11.15
N HIS A 177 14.64 -0.73 -10.28
CA HIS A 177 13.57 -1.74 -10.24
C HIS A 177 12.20 -1.13 -9.90
N ALA A 178 12.16 -0.19 -8.96
CA ALA A 178 10.93 0.51 -8.61
C ALA A 178 10.38 1.34 -9.79
N CYS A 179 11.24 2.03 -10.54
CA CYS A 179 10.87 2.71 -11.80
C CYS A 179 10.27 1.74 -12.81
N ALA A 180 10.91 0.58 -13.02
CA ALA A 180 10.43 -0.45 -13.95
C ALA A 180 9.04 -0.97 -13.56
N LEU A 181 8.84 -1.29 -12.28
CA LEU A 181 7.56 -1.76 -11.74
C LEU A 181 6.47 -0.71 -11.86
N VAL A 182 6.74 0.52 -11.42
CA VAL A 182 5.75 1.61 -11.46
C VAL A 182 5.35 1.91 -12.90
N ALA A 183 6.31 1.94 -13.83
CA ALA A 183 6.01 2.16 -15.24
C ALA A 183 5.13 1.04 -15.81
N ALA A 184 5.46 -0.21 -15.50
CA ALA A 184 4.68 -1.37 -15.92
C ALA A 184 3.25 -1.36 -15.38
N LEU A 185 3.06 -1.06 -14.08
CA LEU A 185 1.75 -0.96 -13.43
C LEU A 185 0.93 0.23 -13.93
N SER A 186 1.59 1.33 -14.31
CA SER A 186 0.94 2.54 -14.82
C SER A 186 0.38 2.35 -16.22
N VAL A 187 1.10 1.64 -17.10
CA VAL A 187 0.63 1.33 -18.47
C VAL A 187 -0.38 0.17 -18.44
N GLY A 188 -0.09 -0.87 -17.66
CA GLY A 188 -0.93 -2.06 -17.52
C GLY A 188 -1.02 -2.91 -18.80
N ASN A 189 -1.64 -4.09 -18.66
CA ASN A 189 -1.91 -5.03 -19.78
C ASN A 189 -0.68 -5.42 -20.63
N LEU A 190 0.54 -5.38 -20.08
CA LEU A 190 1.77 -5.63 -20.86
C LEU A 190 1.79 -6.98 -21.59
N ALA A 191 1.10 -7.99 -21.05
CA ALA A 191 1.00 -9.30 -21.66
C ALA A 191 -0.39 -9.54 -22.24
N SER A 192 -0.45 -10.15 -23.42
CA SER A 192 -1.68 -10.69 -24.01
C SER A 192 -1.97 -12.13 -23.56
N TRP A 193 -1.28 -12.58 -22.50
CA TRP A 193 -1.42 -13.92 -21.95
C TRP A 193 -2.62 -13.98 -21.01
N GLU A 194 -3.72 -14.50 -21.53
CA GLU A 194 -4.88 -14.87 -20.74
C GLU A 194 -4.93 -16.40 -20.70
N SER A 195 -4.94 -16.98 -19.49
CA SER A 195 -5.33 -18.39 -19.37
C SER A 195 -6.77 -18.48 -19.86
N VAL A 196 -7.10 -19.50 -20.66
CA VAL A 196 -8.50 -19.90 -20.81
C VAL A 196 -8.95 -20.44 -19.45
N GLY A 197 -9.40 -19.53 -18.59
CA GLY A 197 -10.12 -19.89 -17.40
C GLY A 197 -11.47 -20.39 -17.86
N GLY A 198 -11.68 -21.71 -17.78
CA GLY A 198 -13.03 -22.20 -17.64
C GLY A 198 -13.66 -21.41 -16.51
N GLU A 199 -14.73 -20.68 -16.80
CA GLU A 199 -15.70 -20.42 -15.76
C GLU A 199 -15.99 -21.80 -15.18
N ASP A 200 -15.58 -22.05 -13.93
CA ASP A 200 -16.10 -23.18 -13.20
C ASP A 200 -17.62 -22.98 -13.27
N LEU A 201 -18.27 -23.75 -14.14
CA LEU A 201 -19.70 -24.02 -14.15
C LEU A 201 -20.03 -24.82 -12.87
N ASP A 202 -19.54 -24.35 -11.72
CA ASP A 202 -19.94 -24.73 -10.37
C ASP A 202 -21.26 -24.03 -10.03
N GLY A 203 -22.12 -23.85 -11.04
CA GLY A 203 -23.55 -23.90 -10.78
C GLY A 203 -23.80 -25.29 -10.22
N ARG A 204 -23.93 -25.40 -8.90
CA ARG A 204 -24.51 -26.57 -8.24
C ARG A 204 -25.88 -26.80 -8.88
N ALA A 205 -25.92 -27.61 -9.94
CA ALA A 205 -27.13 -28.26 -10.39
C ALA A 205 -27.45 -29.28 -9.30
N SER A 206 -28.19 -28.83 -8.28
CA SER A 206 -28.93 -29.71 -7.39
C SER A 206 -30.00 -30.40 -8.23
N GLY A 207 -29.64 -31.53 -8.83
CA GLY A 207 -30.53 -32.32 -9.66
C GLY A 207 -29.79 -33.54 -10.19
N GLN A 208 -29.99 -34.69 -9.55
CA GLN A 208 -29.63 -35.99 -10.11
C GLN A 208 -30.32 -36.15 -11.48
N ALA A 209 -29.54 -36.35 -12.54
CA ALA A 209 -29.81 -37.29 -13.66
C ALA A 209 -28.93 -36.94 -14.88
N VAL A 210 -28.05 -37.88 -15.26
CA VAL A 210 -27.34 -38.00 -16.54
C VAL A 210 -26.41 -36.83 -16.91
N GLU A 211 -25.11 -36.97 -16.60
CA GLU A 211 -24.06 -36.15 -17.23
C GLU A 211 -24.07 -36.41 -18.75
N HIS A 212 -24.59 -35.44 -19.51
CA HIS A 212 -24.62 -35.47 -20.98
C HIS A 212 -23.18 -35.60 -21.53
N GLU A 213 -22.89 -36.57 -22.40
CA GLU A 213 -21.55 -36.83 -22.97
C GLU A 213 -20.90 -35.56 -23.56
N LEU A 214 -21.71 -34.64 -24.09
CA LEU A 214 -21.28 -33.31 -24.57
C LEU A 214 -20.61 -32.45 -23.49
N VAL A 215 -21.12 -32.45 -22.25
CA VAL A 215 -20.52 -31.69 -21.13
C VAL A 215 -19.18 -32.29 -20.74
N ARG A 216 -19.08 -33.63 -20.72
CA ARG A 216 -17.83 -34.33 -20.45
C ARG A 216 -16.80 -34.09 -21.55
N ALA A 217 -17.21 -34.18 -22.83
CA ALA A 217 -16.35 -33.89 -23.97
C ALA A 217 -15.87 -32.44 -23.99
N GLN A 218 -16.74 -31.48 -23.63
CA GLN A 218 -16.36 -30.06 -23.46
C GLN A 218 -15.34 -29.87 -22.35
N ARG A 219 -15.53 -30.50 -21.18
CA ARG A 219 -14.57 -30.46 -20.06
C ARG A 219 -13.23 -31.08 -20.45
N GLU A 220 -13.23 -32.22 -21.14
CA GLU A 220 -12.01 -32.89 -21.60
C GLU A 220 -11.29 -32.06 -22.67
N ALA A 221 -12.01 -31.45 -23.62
CA ALA A 221 -11.44 -30.53 -24.61
C ALA A 221 -10.83 -29.28 -23.95
N GLN A 222 -11.53 -28.66 -23.01
CA GLN A 222 -11.02 -27.53 -22.23
C GLN A 222 -9.77 -27.93 -21.42
N ARG A 223 -9.76 -29.12 -20.83
CA ARG A 223 -8.59 -29.64 -20.11
C ARG A 223 -7.41 -29.83 -21.05
N ARG A 224 -7.59 -30.40 -22.25
CA ARG A 224 -6.52 -30.56 -23.25
C ARG A 224 -5.97 -29.21 -23.73
N ILE A 225 -6.85 -28.24 -23.99
CA ILE A 225 -6.46 -26.87 -24.36
C ILE A 225 -5.61 -26.26 -23.24
N ARG A 226 -6.04 -26.41 -21.98
CA ARG A 226 -5.32 -25.92 -20.82
C ARG A 226 -3.96 -26.58 -20.64
N GLU A 227 -3.87 -27.90 -20.76
CA GLU A 227 -2.60 -28.64 -20.67
C GLU A 227 -1.63 -28.25 -21.79
N ALA A 228 -2.13 -28.03 -23.01
CA ALA A 228 -1.32 -27.52 -24.12
C ALA A 228 -0.83 -26.09 -23.85
N GLN A 229 -1.70 -25.20 -23.35
CA GLN A 229 -1.32 -23.84 -22.97
C GLN A 229 -0.30 -23.82 -21.82
N GLU A 230 -0.45 -24.67 -20.80
CA GLU A 230 0.50 -24.75 -19.69
C GLU A 230 1.90 -25.19 -20.15
N LYS A 231 2.00 -26.06 -21.17
CA LYS A 231 3.29 -26.44 -21.79
C LYS A 231 3.96 -25.30 -22.57
N GLU A 232 3.16 -24.42 -23.17
CA GLU A 232 3.65 -23.26 -23.94
C GLU A 232 3.68 -21.96 -23.10
N ALA A 233 3.49 -22.05 -21.79
CA ALA A 233 3.42 -20.88 -20.93
C ALA A 233 4.77 -20.14 -20.90
N PRO A 234 4.79 -18.82 -21.14
CA PRO A 234 6.01 -18.03 -21.06
C PRO A 234 6.64 -18.13 -19.67
N ARG A 235 7.98 -18.13 -19.59
CA ARG A 235 8.73 -18.26 -18.33
C ARG A 235 8.29 -17.24 -17.26
N TRP A 236 8.03 -16.00 -17.65
CA TRP A 236 7.61 -14.94 -16.74
C TRP A 236 6.25 -15.21 -16.08
N SER A 237 5.37 -16.01 -16.72
CA SER A 237 4.03 -16.33 -16.22
C SER A 237 4.01 -17.42 -15.15
N GLN A 238 5.16 -18.08 -14.95
CA GLN A 238 5.38 -19.13 -13.96
C GLN A 238 6.12 -18.62 -12.71
N LEU A 239 6.49 -17.34 -12.69
CA LEU A 239 7.12 -16.71 -11.55
C LEU A 239 6.13 -16.58 -10.37
N ARG A 240 6.67 -16.28 -9.18
CA ARG A 240 5.92 -16.31 -7.91
C ARG A 240 4.69 -15.40 -7.92
N ASP A 241 4.86 -14.18 -8.37
CA ASP A 241 3.84 -13.14 -8.37
C ASP A 241 4.01 -12.20 -9.57
N ASP A 242 3.10 -11.23 -9.72
CA ASP A 242 3.11 -10.30 -10.84
C ASP A 242 4.29 -9.32 -10.78
N MET A 243 4.84 -9.04 -9.59
CA MET A 243 6.04 -8.21 -9.45
C MET A 243 7.24 -8.85 -10.17
N ASP A 244 7.50 -10.12 -9.87
CA ASP A 244 8.61 -10.86 -10.48
C ASP A 244 8.41 -10.99 -12.01
N GLY A 245 7.15 -11.23 -12.44
CA GLY A 245 6.75 -11.26 -13.86
C GLY A 245 7.01 -9.94 -14.60
N LEU A 246 6.54 -8.82 -14.05
CA LEU A 246 6.69 -7.50 -14.65
C LEU A 246 8.16 -7.06 -14.70
N LEU A 247 8.94 -7.29 -13.64
CA LEU A 247 10.38 -6.99 -13.64
C LEU A 247 11.13 -7.80 -14.71
N TRP A 248 10.79 -9.09 -14.85
CA TRP A 248 11.38 -9.94 -15.87
C TRP A 248 11.10 -9.41 -17.27
N LEU A 249 9.84 -9.02 -17.54
CA LEU A 249 9.43 -8.46 -18.82
C LEU A 249 10.16 -7.14 -19.12
N MET A 250 10.18 -6.22 -18.16
CA MET A 250 10.81 -4.91 -18.32
C MET A 250 12.33 -5.00 -18.52
N GLY A 251 13.01 -5.82 -17.73
CA GLY A 251 14.45 -6.06 -17.87
C GLY A 251 14.81 -6.77 -19.16
N GLY A 252 14.05 -7.83 -19.50
CA GLY A 252 14.25 -8.59 -20.74
C GLY A 252 14.04 -7.75 -22.00
N TYR A 253 12.98 -6.93 -22.03
CA TYR A 253 12.72 -6.02 -23.15
C TYR A 253 13.80 -4.93 -23.26
N SER A 254 14.22 -4.34 -22.14
CA SER A 254 15.28 -3.32 -22.13
C SER A 254 16.60 -3.88 -22.68
N TRP A 255 16.96 -5.09 -22.28
CA TRP A 255 18.15 -5.78 -22.79
C TRP A 255 18.02 -6.13 -24.29
N ALA A 256 16.86 -6.65 -24.71
CA ALA A 256 16.61 -6.97 -26.12
C ALA A 256 16.66 -5.71 -27.01
N LEU A 257 16.10 -4.59 -26.53
CA LEU A 257 16.14 -3.31 -27.23
C LEU A 257 17.56 -2.74 -27.36
N ALA A 258 18.43 -2.97 -26.37
CA ALA A 258 19.85 -2.62 -26.46
C ALA A 258 20.57 -3.40 -27.59
N GLY A 259 20.06 -4.59 -27.95
CA GLY A 259 20.50 -5.37 -29.11
C GLY A 259 19.84 -4.97 -30.44
N GLY A 260 18.90 -4.03 -30.44
CA GLY A 260 18.21 -3.50 -31.62
C GLY A 260 16.70 -3.77 -31.65
N GLU A 261 15.98 -3.03 -32.51
CA GLU A 261 14.51 -3.12 -32.62
C GLU A 261 14.00 -4.50 -33.02
N GLN A 262 14.72 -5.20 -33.92
CA GLN A 262 14.37 -6.56 -34.35
C GLN A 262 14.45 -7.56 -33.18
N ALA A 263 15.45 -7.43 -32.31
CA ALA A 263 15.57 -8.27 -31.12
C ALA A 263 14.45 -7.97 -30.11
N ALA A 264 14.07 -6.70 -29.95
CA ALA A 264 12.94 -6.32 -29.10
C ALA A 264 11.60 -6.87 -29.62
N GLU A 265 11.38 -6.86 -30.94
CA GLU A 265 10.19 -7.44 -31.55
C GLU A 265 10.15 -8.97 -31.38
N ALA A 266 11.27 -9.65 -31.64
CA ALA A 266 11.41 -11.08 -31.42
C ALA A 266 11.15 -11.46 -29.94
N PHE A 267 11.65 -10.66 -28.99
CA PHE A 267 11.36 -10.84 -27.57
C PHE A 267 9.86 -10.73 -27.27
N CYS A 268 9.18 -9.73 -27.83
CA CYS A 268 7.74 -9.54 -27.60
C CYS A 268 6.92 -10.70 -28.14
N GLN A 269 7.25 -11.17 -29.35
CA GLN A 269 6.57 -12.32 -29.98
C GLN A 269 6.79 -13.61 -29.18
N ALA A 270 8.04 -13.90 -28.79
CA ALA A 270 8.38 -15.10 -28.02
C ALA A 270 7.70 -15.15 -26.65
N ASN A 271 7.49 -13.99 -26.01
CA ASN A 271 6.95 -13.90 -24.66
C ASN A 271 5.47 -13.51 -24.59
N ARG A 272 4.78 -13.39 -25.73
CA ARG A 272 3.36 -12.99 -25.84
C ARG A 272 3.06 -11.65 -25.15
N VAL A 273 3.91 -10.67 -25.44
CA VAL A 273 3.88 -9.32 -24.86
C VAL A 273 3.33 -8.35 -25.90
N ASN A 274 2.54 -7.37 -25.46
CA ASN A 274 2.09 -6.28 -26.30
C ASN A 274 3.24 -5.29 -26.55
N ALA A 275 3.85 -5.35 -27.73
CA ALA A 275 5.00 -4.54 -28.12
C ALA A 275 4.78 -3.03 -27.91
N ARG A 276 3.57 -2.53 -28.16
CA ARG A 276 3.24 -1.11 -27.99
C ARG A 276 3.25 -0.73 -26.51
N GLN A 277 2.61 -1.52 -25.66
CA GLN A 277 2.48 -1.21 -24.23
C GLN A 277 3.81 -1.36 -23.50
N ILE A 278 4.61 -2.37 -23.83
CA ILE A 278 5.93 -2.52 -23.20
C ILE A 278 6.91 -1.43 -23.66
N SER A 279 6.82 -0.97 -24.91
CA SER A 279 7.60 0.18 -25.40
C SER A 279 7.22 1.46 -24.66
N GLU A 280 5.92 1.71 -24.46
CA GLU A 280 5.42 2.84 -23.67
C GLU A 280 5.87 2.75 -22.20
N ALA A 281 5.77 1.57 -21.59
CA ALA A 281 6.24 1.34 -20.23
C ALA A 281 7.76 1.53 -20.11
N HIS A 282 8.53 1.07 -21.09
CA HIS A 282 9.99 1.27 -21.13
C HIS A 282 10.33 2.78 -21.24
N SER A 283 9.63 3.53 -22.09
CA SER A 283 9.81 4.98 -22.21
C SER A 283 9.50 5.68 -20.88
N LEU A 284 8.38 5.33 -20.25
CA LEU A 284 7.99 5.87 -18.94
C LEU A 284 9.02 5.53 -17.85
N MET A 285 9.56 4.29 -17.84
CA MET A 285 10.62 3.89 -16.91
C MET A 285 11.86 4.78 -17.03
N GLN A 286 12.35 5.05 -18.26
CA GLN A 286 13.50 5.93 -18.48
C GLN A 286 13.22 7.38 -18.07
N GLN A 287 12.00 7.87 -18.34
CA GLN A 287 11.57 9.21 -17.94
C GLN A 287 11.52 9.36 -16.42
N LEU A 288 10.95 8.37 -15.71
CA LEU A 288 10.90 8.36 -14.25
C LEU A 288 12.31 8.37 -13.65
N ALA A 289 13.22 7.54 -14.17
CA ALA A 289 14.61 7.52 -13.73
C ALA A 289 15.28 8.90 -13.84
N THR A 290 15.15 9.52 -15.02
CA THR A 290 15.69 10.85 -15.30
C THR A 290 15.09 11.91 -14.38
N LEU A 291 13.79 11.82 -14.12
CA LEU A 291 13.08 12.74 -13.25
C LEU A 291 13.53 12.59 -11.79
N LEU A 292 13.61 11.36 -11.27
CA LEU A 292 14.06 11.12 -9.90
C LEU A 292 15.50 11.60 -9.72
N GLN A 293 16.41 11.30 -10.67
CA GLN A 293 17.79 11.77 -10.64
C GLN A 293 17.87 13.29 -10.49
N ARG A 294 17.10 14.03 -11.30
CA ARG A 294 17.13 15.51 -11.35
C ARG A 294 16.36 16.19 -10.23
N ARG A 295 15.17 15.69 -9.89
CA ARG A 295 14.24 16.36 -8.94
C ARG A 295 14.48 15.97 -7.49
N LEU A 296 14.97 14.76 -7.24
CA LEU A 296 15.26 14.28 -5.88
C LEU A 296 16.75 14.32 -5.55
N SER A 297 17.60 14.75 -6.48
CA SER A 297 19.05 14.85 -6.31
C SER A 297 19.65 13.56 -5.76
N LEU A 298 19.36 12.43 -6.43
CA LEU A 298 19.75 11.09 -5.94
C LEU A 298 21.25 10.96 -5.68
N GLU A 299 22.09 11.59 -6.53
CA GLU A 299 23.55 11.70 -6.33
C GLU A 299 23.93 12.33 -5.00
N ALA A 300 23.24 13.41 -4.59
CA ALA A 300 23.50 14.08 -3.31
C ALA A 300 23.19 13.16 -2.11
N VAL A 301 22.45 12.09 -2.35
CA VAL A 301 22.06 11.11 -1.34
C VAL A 301 22.77 9.75 -1.55
N GLY A 302 23.81 9.73 -2.40
CA GLY A 302 24.64 8.54 -2.64
C GLY A 302 23.96 7.43 -3.45
N ILE A 303 22.90 7.75 -4.18
CA ILE A 303 22.20 6.80 -5.05
C ILE A 303 22.54 7.12 -6.52
N GLU A 304 23.25 6.20 -7.16
CA GLU A 304 23.53 6.26 -8.59
C GLU A 304 22.57 5.34 -9.36
N LEU A 305 21.95 5.88 -10.41
CA LEU A 305 21.10 5.13 -11.32
C LEU A 305 21.87 4.85 -12.62
N GLU A 306 21.83 3.61 -13.09
CA GLU A 306 22.33 3.26 -14.41
C GLU A 306 21.52 4.02 -15.49
N THR A 307 22.19 4.68 -16.43
CA THR A 307 21.55 5.39 -17.55
C THR A 307 22.15 4.93 -18.89
N PRO A 308 21.35 4.37 -19.83
CA PRO A 308 19.93 4.04 -19.69
C PRO A 308 19.69 2.94 -18.65
N LEU A 309 18.52 2.95 -18.00
CA LEU A 309 18.17 1.89 -17.05
C LEU A 309 18.04 0.56 -17.79
N GLN A 310 18.79 -0.44 -17.33
CA GLN A 310 18.67 -1.84 -17.78
C GLN A 310 18.52 -2.74 -16.54
N PRO A 311 17.33 -2.76 -15.91
CA PRO A 311 17.15 -3.43 -14.64
C PRO A 311 17.43 -4.93 -14.76
N LYS A 312 18.49 -5.38 -14.08
CA LYS A 312 18.84 -6.80 -13.94
C LYS A 312 17.82 -7.51 -13.03
N PRO A 313 17.70 -8.84 -13.07
CA PRO A 313 16.88 -9.57 -12.09
C PRO A 313 17.28 -9.19 -10.64
N PRO A 314 16.33 -8.82 -9.78
CA PRO A 314 16.65 -8.40 -8.42
C PRO A 314 17.16 -9.58 -7.58
N THR A 315 18.08 -9.30 -6.67
CA THR A 315 18.48 -10.27 -5.63
C THR A 315 17.30 -10.55 -4.69
N PRO A 316 17.28 -11.68 -3.95
CA PRO A 316 16.22 -11.97 -2.98
C PRO A 316 16.01 -10.84 -1.95
N ALA A 317 17.09 -10.20 -1.50
CA ALA A 317 17.03 -9.06 -0.58
C ALA A 317 16.37 -7.83 -1.22
N GLN A 318 16.75 -7.48 -2.47
CA GLN A 318 16.10 -6.40 -3.23
C GLN A 318 14.64 -6.69 -3.50
N ALA A 319 14.30 -7.93 -3.89
CA ALA A 319 12.93 -8.35 -4.13
C ALA A 319 12.07 -8.30 -2.86
N GLN A 320 12.64 -8.55 -1.68
CA GLN A 320 11.97 -8.33 -0.41
C GLN A 320 11.72 -6.83 -0.19
N LYS A 321 12.74 -5.99 -0.38
CA LYS A 321 12.63 -4.52 -0.25
C LYS A 321 11.62 -3.89 -1.21
N LEU A 322 11.53 -4.38 -2.44
CA LEU A 322 10.50 -3.95 -3.39
C LEU A 322 9.08 -4.29 -2.92
N ARG A 323 8.88 -5.47 -2.31
CA ARG A 323 7.60 -5.80 -1.67
C ARG A 323 7.29 -4.87 -0.50
N GLU A 324 8.31 -4.42 0.24
CA GLU A 324 8.15 -3.37 1.27
C GLU A 324 7.64 -2.05 0.67
N CYS A 325 8.23 -1.60 -0.44
CA CYS A 325 7.80 -0.39 -1.15
C CYS A 325 6.37 -0.52 -1.69
N LEU A 326 6.05 -1.66 -2.31
CA LEU A 326 4.75 -1.94 -2.88
C LEU A 326 3.66 -1.96 -1.81
N ALA A 327 3.88 -2.63 -0.69
CA ALA A 327 2.93 -2.62 0.42
C ALA A 327 2.72 -1.22 1.01
N GLU A 328 3.73 -0.36 0.94
CA GLU A 328 3.62 1.02 1.41
C GLU A 328 2.74 1.89 0.51
N GLY A 329 2.91 1.77 -0.81
CA GLY A 329 2.11 2.48 -1.79
C GLY A 329 0.71 1.90 -1.99
N LEU A 330 0.55 0.59 -1.77
CA LEU A 330 -0.69 -0.14 -2.00
C LEU A 330 -1.42 -0.54 -0.70
N VAL A 331 -1.18 0.15 0.40
CA VAL A 331 -1.74 -0.18 1.73
C VAL A 331 -3.28 -0.12 1.80
N ASP A 332 -3.90 0.63 0.90
CA ASP A 332 -5.34 0.71 0.70
C ASP A 332 -5.90 -0.45 -0.16
N HIS A 333 -5.05 -1.13 -0.94
CA HIS A 333 -5.42 -2.30 -1.74
C HIS A 333 -4.80 -3.57 -1.17
N VAL A 334 -5.11 -3.87 0.09
CA VAL A 334 -4.74 -5.14 0.73
C VAL A 334 -5.93 -6.10 0.68
N ALA A 335 -5.67 -7.33 0.28
CA ALA A 335 -6.64 -8.42 0.31
C ALA A 335 -6.15 -9.57 1.18
N VAL A 336 -7.07 -10.13 1.96
CA VAL A 336 -6.82 -11.23 2.90
C VAL A 336 -7.60 -12.46 2.43
N ALA A 337 -6.94 -13.61 2.38
CA ALA A 337 -7.58 -14.87 2.03
C ALA A 337 -8.72 -15.17 3.00
N CYS A 338 -9.91 -15.41 2.46
CA CYS A 338 -11.10 -15.70 3.25
C CYS A 338 -11.79 -16.94 2.66
N PRO A 339 -11.37 -18.15 3.08
CA PRO A 339 -11.92 -19.41 2.58
C PRO A 339 -13.43 -19.55 2.83
N ASP A 340 -13.95 -18.88 3.86
CA ASP A 340 -15.37 -18.90 4.25
C ASP A 340 -16.30 -18.34 3.16
N LEU A 341 -15.81 -17.38 2.37
CA LEU A 341 -16.57 -16.80 1.24
C LEU A 341 -16.50 -17.66 -0.03
N GLY A 342 -15.71 -18.73 -0.03
CA GLY A 342 -15.56 -19.65 -1.15
C GLY A 342 -14.12 -20.01 -1.47
N ARG A 343 -13.97 -21.05 -2.29
CA ARG A 343 -12.65 -21.57 -2.67
C ARG A 343 -11.83 -20.49 -3.36
N GLY A 344 -10.80 -20.03 -2.69
CA GLY A 344 -9.88 -19.06 -3.27
C GLY A 344 -10.37 -17.62 -3.28
N ALA A 345 -11.40 -17.31 -2.50
CA ALA A 345 -11.88 -15.97 -2.28
C ALA A 345 -10.94 -15.20 -1.33
N TYR A 346 -10.89 -13.89 -1.54
CA TYR A 346 -10.27 -12.90 -0.68
C TYR A 346 -11.30 -11.86 -0.27
N ALA A 347 -11.08 -11.22 0.87
CA ALA A 347 -11.77 -10.01 1.30
C ALA A 347 -10.82 -8.81 1.18
N CYS A 348 -11.33 -7.64 0.76
CA CYS A 348 -10.55 -6.40 0.65
C CYS A 348 -11.30 -5.21 1.26
N ALA A 349 -10.56 -4.18 1.65
CA ALA A 349 -11.13 -2.98 2.29
C ALA A 349 -12.20 -2.28 1.44
N ASP A 350 -12.03 -2.32 0.12
CA ASP A 350 -12.86 -1.60 -0.85
C ASP A 350 -14.27 -2.20 -1.01
N LEU A 351 -14.41 -3.51 -0.87
CA LEU A 351 -15.68 -4.24 -1.01
C LEU A 351 -16.22 -4.78 0.31
N GLY A 352 -15.44 -4.69 1.40
CA GLY A 352 -15.80 -5.18 2.72
C GLY A 352 -15.50 -6.67 2.92
N LYS A 353 -15.92 -7.21 4.07
CA LYS A 353 -15.64 -8.58 4.49
C LYS A 353 -16.56 -9.64 3.89
N GLU A 354 -17.71 -9.22 3.39
CA GLU A 354 -18.78 -10.14 2.97
C GLU A 354 -18.78 -10.40 1.47
N VAL A 355 -18.11 -9.55 0.70
CA VAL A 355 -18.08 -9.64 -0.77
C VAL A 355 -16.79 -10.33 -1.20
N PRO A 356 -16.87 -11.52 -1.83
CA PRO A 356 -15.69 -12.23 -2.29
C PRO A 356 -15.06 -11.54 -3.50
N VAL A 357 -13.73 -11.46 -3.46
CA VAL A 357 -12.89 -11.01 -4.56
C VAL A 357 -11.89 -12.10 -4.93
N PHE A 358 -11.64 -12.28 -6.22
CA PHE A 358 -10.80 -13.35 -6.72
C PHE A 358 -9.57 -12.80 -7.43
N VAL A 359 -8.48 -13.55 -7.44
CA VAL A 359 -7.31 -13.21 -8.28
C VAL A 359 -7.67 -13.48 -9.74
N HIS A 360 -7.43 -12.52 -10.63
CA HIS A 360 -7.67 -12.68 -12.06
C HIS A 360 -6.78 -13.78 -12.66
N ASN A 361 -7.28 -14.53 -13.64
CA ASN A 361 -6.58 -15.66 -14.25
C ASN A 361 -5.30 -15.28 -15.02
N SER A 362 -5.14 -13.99 -15.35
CA SER A 362 -3.92 -13.45 -15.97
C SER A 362 -2.79 -13.27 -14.96
N SER A 363 -3.09 -13.20 -13.67
CA SER A 363 -2.10 -13.01 -12.61
C SER A 363 -1.29 -14.28 -12.38
N ASN A 364 0.00 -14.14 -12.15
CA ASN A 364 0.91 -15.22 -11.74
C ASN A 364 0.46 -15.85 -10.41
N VAL A 365 -0.08 -15.04 -9.50
CA VAL A 365 -0.59 -15.50 -8.18
C VAL A 365 -1.76 -16.49 -8.34
N PHE A 366 -2.52 -16.41 -9.44
CA PHE A 366 -3.62 -17.34 -9.71
C PHE A 366 -3.12 -18.80 -9.80
N ARG A 367 -1.93 -19.00 -10.39
CA ARG A 367 -1.30 -20.30 -10.63
C ARG A 367 -0.41 -20.72 -9.48
N TYR A 368 0.29 -19.77 -8.85
CA TYR A 368 1.23 -20.05 -7.77
C TYR A 368 0.56 -20.75 -6.58
N ARG A 369 1.26 -21.74 -6.00
CA ARG A 369 0.83 -22.48 -4.81
C ARG A 369 1.99 -22.58 -3.82
N PRO A 370 1.75 -22.46 -2.50
CA PRO A 370 0.46 -22.15 -1.86
C PRO A 370 0.00 -20.72 -2.17
N ARG A 371 -1.31 -20.48 -2.09
CA ARG A 371 -1.86 -19.13 -2.31
C ARG A 371 -1.47 -18.22 -1.13
N PRO A 372 -1.06 -16.96 -1.38
CA PRO A 372 -0.72 -16.04 -0.29
C PRO A 372 -1.91 -15.78 0.62
N THR A 373 -1.69 -15.80 1.93
CA THR A 373 -2.70 -15.41 2.93
C THR A 373 -3.05 -13.93 2.82
N VAL A 374 -2.06 -13.09 2.52
CA VAL A 374 -2.22 -11.66 2.29
C VAL A 374 -1.54 -11.30 0.98
N LEU A 375 -2.22 -10.47 0.19
CA LEU A 375 -1.68 -9.91 -1.04
C LEU A 375 -2.05 -8.44 -1.16
N VAL A 376 -1.28 -7.71 -1.97
CA VAL A 376 -1.66 -6.38 -2.47
C VAL A 376 -2.00 -6.48 -3.94
N PHE A 377 -2.86 -5.59 -4.42
CA PHE A 377 -3.31 -5.56 -5.81
C PHE A 377 -3.30 -4.14 -6.39
N ASN A 378 -3.22 -4.05 -7.72
CA ASN A 378 -3.21 -2.77 -8.39
C ASN A 378 -4.63 -2.19 -8.56
N GLU A 379 -5.55 -2.99 -9.09
CA GLU A 379 -6.95 -2.60 -9.31
C GLU A 379 -7.90 -3.80 -9.23
N ILE A 380 -9.19 -3.51 -9.02
CA ILE A 380 -10.27 -4.50 -9.12
C ILE A 380 -11.09 -4.18 -10.37
N ILE A 381 -11.25 -5.20 -11.21
CA ILE A 381 -12.15 -5.18 -12.36
C ILE A 381 -13.34 -6.09 -12.08
N SER A 382 -14.55 -5.54 -12.18
CA SER A 382 -15.80 -6.30 -12.10
C SER A 382 -16.26 -6.71 -13.49
N SER A 383 -16.56 -8.00 -13.63
CA SER A 383 -17.34 -8.57 -14.72
C SER A 383 -18.50 -9.37 -14.11
N THR A 384 -18.47 -10.70 -14.22
CA THR A 384 -19.38 -11.62 -13.52
C THR A 384 -19.06 -11.73 -12.03
N LYS A 385 -17.77 -11.63 -11.69
CA LYS A 385 -17.24 -11.56 -10.32
C LYS A 385 -16.28 -10.37 -10.23
N HIS A 386 -15.84 -10.07 -9.01
CA HIS A 386 -14.79 -9.08 -8.76
C HIS A 386 -13.41 -9.75 -8.86
N PHE A 387 -12.56 -9.23 -9.76
CA PHE A 387 -11.23 -9.77 -10.01
C PHE A 387 -10.14 -8.74 -9.72
N MET A 388 -9.18 -9.10 -8.87
CA MET A 388 -7.96 -8.34 -8.62
C MET A 388 -6.94 -8.58 -9.74
N ARG A 389 -6.27 -7.51 -10.18
CA ARG A 389 -5.19 -7.55 -11.17
C ARG A 389 -3.87 -7.07 -10.56
N ASP A 390 -2.78 -7.54 -11.17
CA ASP A 390 -1.40 -7.26 -10.77
C ASP A 390 -1.19 -7.53 -9.26
N CYS A 391 -1.46 -8.77 -8.87
CA CYS A 391 -1.45 -9.24 -7.49
C CYS A 391 -0.03 -9.61 -7.06
N ILE A 392 0.32 -9.22 -5.83
CA ILE A 392 1.65 -9.43 -5.26
C ILE A 392 1.47 -10.00 -3.86
N GLY A 393 2.05 -11.18 -3.62
CA GLY A 393 1.99 -11.83 -2.30
C GLY A 393 2.87 -11.09 -1.29
N VAL A 394 2.29 -10.74 -0.15
CA VAL A 394 2.98 -9.97 0.90
C VAL A 394 3.00 -10.77 2.20
N ASP A 395 4.16 -10.78 2.87
CA ASP A 395 4.27 -11.35 4.21
C ASP A 395 3.48 -10.47 5.20
N PRO A 396 2.50 -11.02 5.95
CA PRO A 396 1.75 -10.27 6.97
C PRO A 396 2.64 -9.57 8.00
N LEU A 397 3.84 -10.10 8.27
CA LEU A 397 4.82 -9.49 9.18
C LEU A 397 5.28 -8.10 8.70
N LEU A 398 5.29 -7.86 7.38
CA LEU A 398 5.62 -6.56 6.82
C LEU A 398 4.59 -5.50 7.23
N LEU A 399 3.30 -5.83 7.09
CA LEU A 399 2.21 -4.95 7.49
C LEU A 399 2.23 -4.72 9.01
N ALA A 400 2.57 -5.75 9.78
CA ALA A 400 2.73 -5.65 11.22
C ALA A 400 3.85 -4.66 11.63
N ARG A 401 5.02 -4.73 10.98
CA ARG A 401 6.12 -3.78 11.21
C ARG A 401 5.75 -2.35 10.81
N ARG A 402 4.92 -2.17 9.78
CA ARG A 402 4.37 -0.87 9.41
C ARG A 402 3.35 -0.35 10.42
N ALA A 403 2.51 -1.21 10.98
CA ALA A 403 1.62 -0.82 12.07
C ALA A 403 2.40 -0.28 13.28
N ALA A 404 3.61 -0.81 13.52
CA ALA A 404 4.50 -0.35 14.57
C ALA A 404 5.07 1.05 14.36
N SER A 405 5.32 1.49 13.12
CA SER A 405 5.82 2.85 12.87
C SER A 405 4.78 3.92 13.14
N GLY A 406 3.49 3.56 13.12
CA GLY A 406 2.36 4.48 13.35
C GLY A 406 2.13 5.47 12.21
N GLU A 407 2.78 5.27 11.06
CA GLU A 407 2.73 6.19 9.91
C GLU A 407 1.49 6.01 9.03
N CYS A 408 0.80 4.87 9.14
CA CYS A 408 -0.37 4.56 8.31
C CYS A 408 -1.62 4.39 9.16
N PRO A 409 -2.69 5.17 8.91
CA PRO A 409 -3.92 5.08 9.71
C PRO A 409 -4.72 3.79 9.48
N LEU A 410 -4.45 3.05 8.40
CA LEU A 410 -5.09 1.76 8.10
C LEU A 410 -4.48 0.59 8.89
N LEU A 411 -3.34 0.81 9.54
CA LEU A 411 -2.61 -0.18 10.33
C LEU A 411 -2.52 0.31 11.77
N ARG A 412 -3.00 -0.49 12.71
CA ARG A 412 -2.99 -0.14 14.13
C ARG A 412 -2.20 -1.18 14.91
N LEU A 413 -1.20 -0.76 15.68
CA LEU A 413 -0.38 -1.66 16.50
C LEU A 413 -1.16 -2.43 17.60
N GLY A 414 -2.31 -1.89 18.02
CA GLY A 414 -3.16 -2.52 19.03
C GLY A 414 -2.61 -2.43 20.44
N GLU A 415 -2.96 -3.40 21.28
CA GLU A 415 -2.52 -3.48 22.67
C GLU A 415 -1.16 -4.18 22.79
N PHE A 416 -0.42 -3.81 23.85
CA PHE A 416 0.81 -4.50 24.22
C PHE A 416 0.51 -5.77 24.99
N LEU A 417 1.17 -6.86 24.60
CA LEU A 417 0.98 -8.18 25.18
C LEU A 417 1.72 -8.30 26.51
N ALA A 418 1.15 -9.09 27.42
CA ALA A 418 1.81 -9.51 28.65
C ALA A 418 2.82 -10.65 28.40
N VAL A 419 2.60 -11.44 27.34
CA VAL A 419 3.44 -12.56 26.92
C VAL A 419 3.68 -12.46 25.41
N PRO A 420 4.95 -12.39 24.93
CA PRO A 420 6.18 -12.32 25.70
C PRO A 420 6.28 -11.07 26.60
N ALA A 421 6.97 -11.19 27.74
CA ALA A 421 7.01 -10.13 28.74
C ALA A 421 7.70 -8.87 28.22
N PRO A 422 7.13 -7.67 28.48
CA PRO A 422 7.77 -6.41 28.14
C PRO A 422 9.04 -6.22 28.98
N ARG A 423 10.09 -5.64 28.37
CA ARG A 423 11.40 -5.49 29.01
C ARG A 423 12.07 -4.17 28.67
N TYR A 424 12.94 -3.70 29.57
CA TYR A 424 13.81 -2.57 29.32
C TYR A 424 15.18 -3.08 28.85
N LEU A 425 15.63 -2.63 27.68
CA LEU A 425 16.96 -2.96 27.17
C LEU A 425 17.95 -1.87 27.57
N LYS A 426 18.95 -2.25 28.38
CA LYS A 426 19.99 -1.33 28.86
C LYS A 426 20.81 -0.73 27.72
N ASP A 427 21.14 -1.54 26.72
CA ASP A 427 22.01 -1.14 25.60
C ASP A 427 21.34 -0.11 24.69
N GLN A 428 20.03 -0.21 24.50
CA GLN A 428 19.25 0.70 23.65
C GLN A 428 18.60 1.85 24.43
N ASP A 429 18.72 1.83 25.76
CA ASP A 429 18.00 2.73 26.67
C ASP A 429 16.49 2.85 26.34
N SER A 430 15.84 1.72 26.08
CA SER A 430 14.46 1.70 25.59
C SER A 430 13.62 0.57 26.17
N VAL A 431 12.32 0.82 26.28
CA VAL A 431 11.34 -0.19 26.68
C VAL A 431 10.80 -0.86 25.42
N LEU A 432 10.93 -2.17 25.34
CA LEU A 432 10.37 -3.00 24.28
C LEU A 432 9.17 -3.81 24.78
N ALA A 433 8.19 -3.98 23.91
CA ALA A 433 7.05 -4.87 24.15
C ALA A 433 6.54 -5.45 22.82
N PHE A 434 5.83 -6.57 22.89
CA PHE A 434 5.14 -7.12 21.74
C PHE A 434 3.77 -6.46 21.57
N GLY A 435 3.50 -5.90 20.39
CA GLY A 435 2.20 -5.36 20.01
C GLY A 435 1.36 -6.40 19.24
N SER A 436 0.05 -6.17 19.21
CA SER A 436 -0.95 -7.00 18.50
C SER A 436 -1.55 -6.24 17.30
N PRO A 437 -0.78 -6.06 16.21
CA PRO A 437 -1.19 -5.20 15.12
C PRO A 437 -2.39 -5.75 14.36
N ARG A 438 -3.16 -4.85 13.76
CA ARG A 438 -4.32 -5.18 12.93
C ARG A 438 -4.38 -4.31 11.68
N TYR A 439 -4.86 -4.91 10.60
CA TYR A 439 -5.33 -4.16 9.43
C TYR A 439 -6.78 -3.73 9.68
N VAL A 440 -6.96 -2.43 9.92
CA VAL A 440 -8.20 -1.85 10.43
C VAL A 440 -9.40 -2.08 9.51
N PRO A 441 -9.32 -1.90 8.17
CA PRO A 441 -10.49 -2.01 7.30
C PRO A 441 -11.16 -3.39 7.32
N LEU A 442 -10.39 -4.44 7.57
CA LEU A 442 -10.88 -5.82 7.64
C LEU A 442 -10.80 -6.38 9.07
N ASP A 443 -10.53 -5.56 10.09
CA ASP A 443 -10.22 -6.00 11.46
C ASP A 443 -9.42 -7.31 11.48
N PHE A 444 -8.41 -7.39 10.60
CA PHE A 444 -7.63 -8.60 10.40
C PHE A 444 -6.42 -8.56 11.32
N ALA A 445 -6.28 -9.57 12.17
CA ALA A 445 -5.15 -9.70 13.07
C ALA A 445 -3.87 -9.99 12.28
N LEU A 446 -2.85 -9.16 12.47
CA LEU A 446 -1.52 -9.34 11.91
C LEU A 446 -0.61 -10.01 12.94
N PRO A 447 0.51 -10.64 12.50
CA PRO A 447 1.47 -11.24 13.40
C PRO A 447 1.99 -10.24 14.43
N THR A 448 2.21 -10.71 15.65
CA THR A 448 2.75 -9.89 16.73
C THR A 448 4.16 -9.42 16.41
N VAL A 449 4.48 -8.17 16.73
CA VAL A 449 5.80 -7.58 16.48
C VAL A 449 6.35 -6.95 17.74
N GLU A 450 7.65 -7.12 17.96
CA GLU A 450 8.38 -6.45 19.03
C GLU A 450 8.72 -5.03 18.60
N VAL A 451 8.36 -4.06 19.46
CA VAL A 451 8.46 -2.64 19.13
C VAL A 451 8.88 -1.83 20.36
N PRO A 452 9.59 -0.71 20.17
CA PRO A 452 9.80 0.25 21.23
C PRO A 452 8.46 0.89 21.62
N VAL A 453 8.16 0.89 22.92
CA VAL A 453 6.91 1.45 23.42
C VAL A 453 6.97 2.98 23.33
N PRO A 454 6.01 3.64 22.65
CA PRO A 454 6.05 5.08 22.41
C PRO A 454 5.90 5.87 23.72
N ALA A 455 6.46 7.07 23.76
CA ALA A 455 6.36 7.99 24.91
C ALA A 455 4.92 8.44 25.22
N THR A 456 4.01 8.28 24.27
CA THR A 456 2.58 8.54 24.44
C THR A 456 1.86 7.45 25.23
N SER A 457 2.47 6.28 25.42
CA SER A 457 1.86 5.19 26.16
C SER A 457 2.32 5.18 27.62
N ILE A 458 1.37 5.27 28.56
CA ILE A 458 1.64 5.11 29.99
C ILE A 458 2.29 3.74 30.30
N PHE A 459 2.04 2.73 29.45
CA PHE A 459 2.63 1.40 29.57
C PHE A 459 4.17 1.43 29.58
N ARG A 460 4.78 2.34 28.79
CA ARG A 460 6.24 2.54 28.76
C ARG A 460 6.78 2.80 30.17
N TYR A 461 6.12 3.70 30.89
CA TYR A 461 6.55 4.18 32.20
C TYR A 461 6.32 3.14 33.29
N LYS A 462 5.27 2.33 33.16
CA LYS A 462 5.04 1.18 34.04
C LYS A 462 6.16 0.13 33.91
N VAL A 463 6.54 -0.22 32.68
CA VAL A 463 7.61 -1.19 32.44
C VAL A 463 8.97 -0.62 32.85
N PHE A 464 9.23 0.66 32.55
CA PHE A 464 10.45 1.33 33.00
C PHE A 464 10.55 1.40 34.53
N ALA A 465 9.46 1.72 35.23
CA ALA A 465 9.42 1.71 36.69
C ALA A 465 9.66 0.32 37.28
N LYS A 466 9.08 -0.74 36.70
CA LYS A 466 9.38 -2.13 37.07
C LYS A 466 10.88 -2.41 36.93
N ALA A 467 11.46 -2.14 35.76
CA ALA A 467 12.87 -2.36 35.49
C ALA A 467 13.80 -1.52 36.41
N LEU A 468 13.38 -0.31 36.78
CA LEU A 468 14.11 0.55 37.71
C LEU A 468 14.13 -0.05 39.12
N LEU A 469 12.98 -0.55 39.60
CA LEU A 469 12.86 -1.20 40.92
C LEU A 469 13.54 -2.58 40.97
N GLU A 470 13.66 -3.27 39.85
CA GLU A 470 14.42 -4.53 39.70
C GLU A 470 15.94 -4.29 39.56
N GLY A 471 16.37 -3.04 39.40
CA GLY A 471 17.76 -2.66 39.21
C GLY A 471 18.34 -2.97 37.84
N GLU A 472 17.48 -3.10 36.85
CA GLU A 472 17.89 -3.24 35.47
C GLU A 472 18.35 -1.89 34.90
N VAL A 473 17.76 -0.77 35.32
CA VAL A 473 18.07 0.56 34.76
C VAL A 473 19.39 1.14 35.29
N LEU A 474 19.69 0.97 36.57
CA LEU A 474 20.87 1.52 37.23
C LEU A 474 21.58 0.43 38.03
N THR A 475 22.88 0.27 37.80
CA THR A 475 23.72 -0.66 38.56
C THR A 475 23.80 -0.23 40.03
N GLY A 476 23.48 -1.13 40.96
CA GLY A 476 23.54 -0.85 42.41
C GLY A 476 22.29 -0.18 42.99
N PHE A 477 21.23 -0.03 42.20
CA PHE A 477 19.91 0.41 42.66
C PHE A 477 18.90 -0.69 42.34
N PRO A 478 18.12 -1.24 43.27
CA PRO A 478 18.15 -0.98 44.72
C PRO A 478 19.48 -1.39 45.36
N GLN A 479 19.84 -0.80 46.50
CA GLN A 479 21.09 -1.11 47.23
C GLN A 479 21.18 -2.61 47.55
N GLN A 480 22.38 -3.20 47.50
CA GLN A 480 22.59 -4.62 47.77
C GLN A 480 21.94 -5.03 49.11
N ASN A 481 21.22 -6.16 49.11
CA ASN A 481 20.42 -6.71 50.24
C ASN A 481 19.14 -5.95 50.62
N THR A 482 18.67 -5.00 49.83
CA THR A 482 17.40 -4.31 50.10
C THR A 482 16.20 -5.14 49.63
N GLN A 483 15.35 -5.62 50.55
CA GLN A 483 14.07 -6.24 50.21
C GLN A 483 12.97 -5.19 50.07
N LEU A 484 12.40 -5.08 48.87
CA LEU A 484 11.23 -4.23 48.61
C LEU A 484 9.98 -4.80 49.31
N LEU A 485 9.13 -3.91 49.85
CA LEU A 485 7.87 -4.28 50.52
C LEU A 485 6.85 -4.96 49.60
N ALA A 486 7.01 -4.81 48.28
CA ALA A 486 6.16 -5.43 47.28
C ALA A 486 6.99 -5.81 46.05
N ARG A 487 6.53 -6.80 45.30
CA ARG A 487 7.18 -7.21 44.05
C ARG A 487 7.07 -6.09 43.00
N PRO A 488 8.17 -5.72 42.30
CA PRO A 488 8.15 -4.70 41.25
C PRO A 488 7.10 -4.95 40.14
N SER A 489 6.74 -6.20 39.86
CA SER A 489 5.67 -6.55 38.92
C SER A 489 4.30 -5.96 39.26
N LEU A 490 4.08 -5.58 40.52
CA LEU A 490 2.85 -4.88 40.97
C LEU A 490 2.57 -3.61 40.16
N VAL A 491 3.62 -2.94 39.66
CA VAL A 491 3.53 -1.73 38.84
C VAL A 491 2.70 -1.94 37.56
N LEU A 492 2.72 -3.15 37.00
CA LEU A 492 2.00 -3.46 35.76
C LEU A 492 0.50 -3.66 36.01
N HIS A 493 0.12 -4.17 37.18
CA HIS A 493 -1.23 -4.69 37.45
C HIS A 493 -2.07 -3.86 38.41
N ALA A 494 -1.48 -3.01 39.26
CA ALA A 494 -2.20 -2.26 40.30
C ALA A 494 -1.94 -0.74 40.24
N PRO A 495 -2.48 -0.03 39.22
CA PRO A 495 -2.18 1.40 39.00
C PRO A 495 -2.71 2.33 40.11
N SER A 496 -3.76 1.92 40.82
CA SER A 496 -4.36 2.67 41.94
C SER A 496 -3.60 2.53 43.26
N ASN A 497 -2.62 1.63 43.35
CA ASN A 497 -1.84 1.45 44.57
C ASN A 497 -0.96 2.69 44.82
N PRO A 498 -0.95 3.29 46.03
CA PRO A 498 -0.18 4.50 46.33
C PRO A 498 1.33 4.36 46.15
N ARG A 499 1.86 3.13 46.19
CA ARG A 499 3.26 2.81 45.86
C ARG A 499 3.53 2.94 44.37
N VAL A 500 2.59 2.46 43.56
CA VAL A 500 2.69 2.46 42.09
C VAL A 500 2.48 3.87 41.55
N SER A 501 1.42 4.57 41.99
CA SER A 501 1.15 5.95 41.56
C SER A 501 2.27 6.91 41.96
N GLY A 502 2.91 6.70 43.12
CA GLY A 502 4.06 7.48 43.58
C GLY A 502 5.30 7.40 42.70
N VAL A 503 5.45 6.34 41.88
CA VAL A 503 6.60 6.17 40.97
C VAL A 503 6.17 6.40 39.52
N VAL A 504 5.09 5.76 39.05
CA VAL A 504 4.64 5.84 37.66
C VAL A 504 4.08 7.22 37.31
N GLY A 505 3.37 7.88 38.23
CA GLY A 505 2.79 9.20 38.02
C GLY A 505 3.85 10.25 37.63
N PRO A 506 4.87 10.47 38.47
CA PRO A 506 5.94 11.43 38.16
C PRO A 506 6.71 11.09 36.89
N LEU A 507 6.95 9.80 36.61
CA LEU A 507 7.59 9.34 35.37
C LEU A 507 6.74 9.69 34.13
N TRP A 508 5.43 9.48 34.19
CA TRP A 508 4.49 9.78 33.10
C TRP A 508 4.32 11.28 32.86
N GLU A 509 4.24 12.07 33.92
CA GLU A 509 4.08 13.53 33.87
C GLU A 509 5.31 14.20 33.24
N HIS A 510 6.50 13.79 33.67
CA HIS A 510 7.76 14.37 33.18
C HIS A 510 8.34 13.62 31.96
N LYS A 511 7.59 12.66 31.41
CA LYS A 511 7.98 11.83 30.27
C LYS A 511 9.36 11.16 30.42
N VAL A 512 9.72 10.77 31.65
CA VAL A 512 10.96 10.04 31.96
C VAL A 512 10.75 8.54 31.78
N GLY A 513 11.18 8.00 30.64
CA GLY A 513 11.01 6.58 30.30
C GLY A 513 12.29 5.94 29.76
N SER A 514 13.45 6.46 30.18
CA SER A 514 14.79 6.00 29.84
C SER A 514 15.78 6.40 30.96
N ARG A 515 16.89 5.68 31.09
CA ARG A 515 17.99 5.99 32.01
C ARG A 515 18.54 7.37 31.75
N THR A 516 18.77 7.72 30.48
CA THR A 516 19.29 9.04 30.10
C THR A 516 18.35 10.15 30.55
N GLN A 517 17.04 9.99 30.31
CA GLN A 517 16.01 10.94 30.74
C GLN A 517 15.94 11.04 32.27
N LEU A 518 16.12 9.94 32.98
CA LEU A 518 16.12 9.92 34.45
C LEU A 518 17.31 10.70 35.03
N LEU A 519 18.52 10.47 34.50
CA LEU A 519 19.73 11.18 34.92
C LEU A 519 19.63 12.69 34.63
N GLN A 520 19.12 13.06 33.45
CA GLN A 520 18.85 14.46 33.12
C GLN A 520 17.85 15.10 34.08
N ARG A 521 16.79 14.38 34.46
CA ARG A 521 15.80 14.89 35.41
C ARG A 521 16.40 15.07 36.80
N TRP A 522 17.25 14.15 37.26
CA TRP A 522 17.96 14.27 38.55
C TRP A 522 18.97 15.41 38.60
N ALA A 523 19.54 15.81 37.47
CA ALA A 523 20.39 17.00 37.43
C ALA A 523 19.61 18.30 37.72
N VAL A 524 18.31 18.33 37.39
CA VAL A 524 17.42 19.48 37.64
C VAL A 524 16.73 19.37 39.00
N ASP A 525 16.25 18.19 39.36
CA ASP A 525 15.60 17.90 40.63
C ASP A 525 16.20 16.64 41.24
N SER A 526 17.14 16.85 42.16
CA SER A 526 17.84 15.76 42.83
C SER A 526 16.93 14.90 43.70
N ARG A 527 15.72 15.35 44.04
CA ARG A 527 14.74 14.60 44.84
C ARG A 527 13.66 13.91 44.00
N PHE A 528 13.70 14.03 42.68
CA PHE A 528 12.74 13.39 41.77
C PHE A 528 12.66 11.87 42.04
N LEU A 529 11.46 11.33 42.22
CA LEU A 529 11.14 9.92 42.61
C LEU A 529 11.49 9.47 44.04
N LEU A 530 12.17 10.27 44.85
CA LEU A 530 12.58 9.86 46.21
C LEU A 530 11.39 9.43 47.07
N GLU A 531 10.39 10.30 47.23
CA GLU A 531 9.19 10.03 48.04
C GLU A 531 8.34 8.87 47.48
N GLY A 532 8.39 8.65 46.16
CA GLY A 532 7.77 7.50 45.52
C GLY A 532 8.47 6.20 45.87
N TYR A 533 9.80 6.19 45.80
CA TYR A 533 10.65 5.04 46.08
C TYR A 533 10.65 4.65 47.57
N LEU A 534 10.64 5.61 48.50
CA LEU A 534 10.55 5.34 49.94
C LEU A 534 9.33 4.49 50.31
N LYS A 535 8.20 4.64 49.60
CA LYS A 535 6.99 3.81 49.82
C LYS A 535 7.18 2.32 49.48
N TRP A 536 8.23 1.98 48.73
CA TRP A 536 8.61 0.60 48.40
C TRP A 536 9.56 -0.01 49.43
N LEU A 537 10.03 0.76 50.40
CA LEU A 537 11.01 0.35 51.41
C LEU A 537 10.45 0.38 52.84
N PRO A 538 10.93 -0.49 53.74
CA PRO A 538 10.68 -0.36 55.17
C PRO A 538 11.13 1.00 55.70
N SER A 539 10.36 1.58 56.64
CA SER A 539 10.66 2.90 57.22
C SER A 539 12.05 3.00 57.87
N SER A 540 12.63 1.88 58.30
CA SER A 540 13.99 1.83 58.87
C SER A 540 15.08 2.26 57.89
N LEU A 541 14.88 2.04 56.57
CA LEU A 541 15.86 2.38 55.53
C LEU A 541 15.68 3.79 54.96
N HIS A 542 14.64 4.53 55.37
CA HIS A 542 14.29 5.81 54.75
C HIS A 542 15.38 6.87 54.96
N THR A 543 15.98 6.91 56.15
CA THR A 543 17.05 7.87 56.49
C THR A 543 18.28 7.64 55.62
N ASP A 544 18.71 6.38 55.49
CA ASP A 544 19.91 6.00 54.72
C ASP A 544 19.74 6.28 53.22
N VAL A 545 18.56 5.96 52.67
CA VAL A 545 18.25 6.25 51.27
C VAL A 545 18.19 7.76 51.02
N ARG A 546 17.63 8.56 51.94
CA ARG A 546 17.60 10.04 51.79
C ARG A 546 18.99 10.66 51.73
N ILE A 547 19.97 10.10 52.44
CA ILE A 547 21.37 10.59 52.44
C ILE A 547 22.09 10.20 51.15
N THR A 548 21.83 8.99 50.65
CA THR A 548 22.50 8.43 49.47
C THR A 548 21.80 8.75 48.14
N TRP A 549 20.69 9.50 48.19
CA TRP A 549 19.93 9.90 47.01
C TRP A 549 20.47 11.19 46.36
N PRO A 550 20.58 11.26 45.02
CA PRO A 550 20.28 10.23 44.03
C PRO A 550 21.39 9.17 43.93
N PRO A 551 21.05 7.90 43.63
CA PRO A 551 21.99 6.77 43.62
C PRO A 551 23.10 6.88 42.54
N ALA A 552 23.03 7.86 41.63
CA ALA A 552 24.05 8.13 40.62
C ALA A 552 25.16 9.12 41.08
N GLY A 553 25.15 9.54 42.35
CA GLY A 553 26.02 10.60 42.89
C GLY A 553 27.42 10.17 43.34
N ALA A 554 28.31 9.84 42.39
CA ALA A 554 29.77 10.03 42.56
C ALA A 554 30.54 10.12 41.22
N GLY A 555 30.02 9.58 40.11
CA GLY A 555 30.77 9.48 38.84
C GLY A 555 30.46 10.51 37.74
N ALA A 556 29.35 11.25 37.81
CA ALA A 556 28.86 12.03 36.67
C ALA A 556 29.25 13.53 36.65
N ARG A 557 30.17 13.97 37.52
CA ARG A 557 30.71 15.36 37.50
C ARG A 557 31.97 15.54 36.64
N ARG A 558 32.47 14.50 35.98
CA ARG A 558 33.58 14.58 35.02
C ARG A 558 33.39 13.57 33.88
N ALA A 559 32.73 13.99 32.80
CA ALA A 559 32.93 13.52 31.43
C ALA A 559 32.34 14.55 30.49
#